data_AF-A0AAW0L9K9-F1
#
_entry.id   AF-A0AAW0L9K9-F1
#
_cell.length_a   1.000
_cell.length_b   1.000
_cell.length_c   1.000
_cell.angle_alpha   90.00
_cell.angle_beta   90.00
_cell.angle_gamma   90.00
#
_symmetry.space_group_name_H-M   'P 1'
#
loop_
_entity.id
_entity.type
_entity.pdbx_description
1 polymer ?
#
loop_
_entity_poly.entity_id
_entity_poly.type
_entity_poly.pdbx_seq_one_letter_code
_entity_poly.pdbx_strand_id
1 'polypeptide(L)'
;MRFLLTRFSTKPAPQIAKFSSRGRSTISPGVLKPDILAPGVDVLAAVSPIVPYISVGKYDLASNYALHSGTSMSTPHVAGVGALLKAIHPEWSPAAIRSAMMTTAYVKDNTGKIFKSQLTNFSSSPLDFGAGHIN
;
A
#
# COMPACT_ATOMS: atom_id res chain seq x y z
N MET A 1 11.66 -25.90 -17.15
CA MET A 1 10.98 -25.00 -16.18
C MET A 1 11.63 -23.63 -16.28
N ARG A 2 10.86 -22.54 -16.44
CA ARG A 2 11.39 -21.18 -16.54
C ARG A 2 10.55 -20.26 -15.65
N PHE A 3 11.12 -19.83 -14.52
CA PHE A 3 10.55 -18.76 -13.69
C PHE A 3 11.63 -17.87 -13.09
N LEU A 4 11.47 -16.56 -13.31
CA LEU A 4 11.64 -15.40 -12.44
C LEU A 4 11.95 -14.19 -13.33
N LEU A 5 10.90 -13.56 -13.83
CA LEU A 5 11.03 -12.30 -14.55
C LEU A 5 10.25 -11.24 -13.79
N THR A 6 10.95 -10.45 -12.99
CA THR A 6 10.40 -9.21 -12.43
C THR A 6 10.28 -8.19 -13.56
N ARG A 7 9.08 -7.68 -13.81
CA ARG A 7 8.86 -6.62 -14.79
C ARG A 7 8.59 -5.31 -14.07
N PHE A 8 9.32 -4.29 -14.46
CA PHE A 8 9.04 -2.91 -14.08
C PHE A 8 8.13 -2.24 -15.11
N SER A 9 7.61 -1.07 -14.78
CA SER A 9 6.78 -0.25 -15.69
C SER A 9 5.42 -0.85 -16.07
N THR A 10 4.84 -1.68 -15.20
CA THR A 10 3.44 -2.15 -15.33
C THR A 10 2.49 -0.96 -15.38
N LYS A 11 1.55 -0.98 -16.32
CA LYS A 11 0.50 0.03 -16.46
C LYS A 11 -0.89 -0.63 -16.45
N PRO A 12 -1.89 -0.09 -15.74
CA PRO A 12 -1.79 1.06 -14.84
C PRO A 12 -1.13 0.70 -13.49
N ALA A 13 -0.39 1.63 -12.90
CA ALA A 13 0.08 1.57 -11.52
C ALA A 13 0.12 2.97 -10.88
N PRO A 14 -0.28 3.13 -9.60
CA PRO A 14 -0.81 2.08 -8.72
C PRO A 14 -2.26 1.70 -9.07
N GLN A 15 -2.72 0.59 -8.48
CA GLN A 15 -4.12 0.15 -8.50
C GLN A 15 -4.56 -0.22 -7.08
N ILE A 16 -5.85 -0.09 -6.79
CA ILE A 16 -6.36 -0.43 -5.45
C ILE A 16 -6.55 -1.94 -5.39
N ALA A 17 -5.82 -2.59 -4.48
CA ALA A 17 -5.84 -4.04 -4.33
C ALA A 17 -7.25 -4.56 -4.05
N LYS A 18 -7.61 -5.73 -4.63
CA LYS A 18 -8.94 -6.33 -4.47
C LYS A 18 -9.30 -6.61 -3.01
N PHE A 19 -8.30 -6.88 -2.16
CA PHE A 19 -8.48 -7.19 -0.74
C PHE A 19 -8.51 -5.95 0.16
N SER A 20 -8.15 -4.76 -0.36
CA SER A 20 -8.14 -3.55 0.46
C SER A 20 -9.57 -3.20 0.89
N SER A 21 -9.80 -3.06 2.19
CA SER A 21 -11.10 -2.63 2.72
C SER A 21 -11.46 -1.23 2.22
N ARG A 22 -12.76 -1.00 2.02
CA ARG A 22 -13.30 0.25 1.49
C ARG A 22 -14.16 0.97 2.53
N GLY A 23 -14.24 2.28 2.42
CA GLY A 23 -15.15 3.09 3.22
C GLY A 23 -16.62 2.89 2.83
N ARG A 24 -17.57 3.49 3.56
CA ARG A 24 -17.38 4.43 4.70
C ARG A 24 -17.12 3.70 6.01
N SER A 25 -16.51 4.42 6.97
CA SER A 25 -16.37 3.92 8.34
C SER A 25 -17.75 3.77 8.99
N THR A 26 -18.02 2.60 9.56
CA THR A 26 -19.25 2.36 10.35
C THR A 26 -19.20 3.05 11.72
N ILE A 27 -18.00 3.34 12.23
CA ILE A 27 -17.78 3.95 13.55
C ILE A 27 -17.95 5.47 13.48
N SER A 28 -17.45 6.10 12.41
CA SER A 28 -17.54 7.54 12.22
C SER A 28 -17.96 7.87 10.79
N PRO A 29 -19.26 7.75 10.45
CA PRO A 29 -19.74 7.91 9.07
C PRO A 29 -19.48 9.29 8.45
N GLY A 30 -19.37 10.33 9.30
CA GLY A 30 -19.04 11.69 8.88
C GLY A 30 -17.57 11.92 8.52
N VAL A 31 -16.69 10.96 8.81
CA VAL A 31 -15.25 11.07 8.50
C VAL A 31 -14.90 10.06 7.43
N LEU A 32 -14.37 10.56 6.31
CA LEU A 32 -13.97 9.73 5.17
C LEU A 32 -12.81 8.80 5.55
N LYS A 33 -12.91 7.53 5.15
CA LYS A 33 -11.87 6.50 5.28
C LYS A 33 -11.82 5.64 4.01
N PRO A 34 -10.65 5.09 3.64
CA PRO A 34 -9.33 5.24 4.30
C PRO A 34 -8.74 6.65 4.12
N ASP A 35 -7.59 6.92 4.74
CA ASP A 35 -6.96 8.25 4.68
C ASP A 35 -6.02 8.43 3.48
N ILE A 36 -5.22 7.41 3.18
CA ILE A 36 -4.13 7.46 2.21
C ILE A 36 -3.85 6.06 1.65
N LEU A 37 -3.27 6.01 0.45
CA LEU A 37 -2.85 4.80 -0.26
C LEU A 37 -1.33 4.69 -0.23
N ALA A 38 -0.82 3.46 -0.07
CA ALA A 38 0.61 3.15 -0.10
C ALA A 38 0.85 1.72 -0.63
N PRO A 39 2.07 1.39 -1.09
CA PRO A 39 2.39 0.08 -1.64
C PRO A 39 2.17 -1.06 -0.63
N GLY A 40 1.41 -2.08 -1.03
CA GLY A 40 1.12 -3.23 -0.16
C GLY A 40 0.85 -4.53 -0.92
N VAL A 41 1.18 -4.59 -2.21
CA VAL A 41 1.07 -5.81 -3.02
C VAL A 41 2.49 -6.21 -3.43
N ASP A 42 2.83 -7.47 -3.21
CA ASP A 42 4.13 -8.08 -3.52
C ASP A 42 5.31 -7.26 -2.99
N VAL A 43 5.22 -6.85 -1.72
CA VAL A 43 6.28 -6.12 -1.01
C VAL A 43 7.31 -7.13 -0.50
N LEU A 44 8.56 -6.98 -0.93
CA LEU A 44 9.68 -7.79 -0.43
C LEU A 44 10.08 -7.30 0.96
N ALA A 45 10.01 -8.17 1.96
CA ALA A 45 10.37 -7.86 3.34
C ALA A 45 11.11 -9.03 3.99
N ALA A 46 11.84 -8.74 5.08
CA ALA A 46 12.54 -9.75 5.86
C ALA A 46 11.55 -10.71 6.54
N VAL A 47 11.88 -12.00 6.53
CA VAL A 47 11.11 -13.05 7.20
C VAL A 47 12.04 -13.99 7.96
N SER A 48 11.47 -14.79 8.85
CA SER A 48 12.23 -15.76 9.63
C SER A 48 12.82 -16.85 8.73
N PRO A 49 14.14 -17.10 8.75
CA PRO A 49 14.77 -18.11 7.90
C PRO A 49 14.51 -19.55 8.34
N ILE A 50 13.89 -19.74 9.51
CA ILE A 50 13.56 -21.07 10.06
C ILE A 50 12.09 -21.45 9.84
N VAL A 51 11.26 -20.54 9.32
CA VAL A 51 9.86 -20.80 9.00
C VAL A 51 9.74 -20.91 7.47
N PRO A 52 9.25 -22.05 6.94
CA PRO A 52 8.96 -22.17 5.52
C PRO A 52 8.01 -21.08 5.03
N TYR A 53 8.35 -20.44 3.92
CA TYR A 53 7.52 -19.41 3.28
C TYR A 53 6.67 -20.01 2.15
N ILE A 54 7.23 -20.91 1.36
CA ILE A 54 6.54 -21.56 0.24
C ILE A 54 6.88 -23.04 0.17
N SER A 55 5.86 -23.86 -0.11
CA SER A 55 6.04 -25.30 -0.38
C SER A 55 5.98 -25.54 -1.89
N VAL A 56 7.00 -26.20 -2.43
CA VAL A 56 7.10 -26.57 -3.85
C VAL A 56 7.18 -28.09 -3.95
N GLY A 57 6.04 -28.71 -4.31
CA GLY A 57 5.90 -30.15 -4.30
C GLY A 57 6.04 -30.69 -2.88
N LYS A 58 7.14 -31.41 -2.62
CA LYS A 58 7.48 -31.98 -1.30
C LYS A 58 8.51 -31.17 -0.51
N TYR A 59 8.96 -30.04 -1.06
CA TYR A 59 10.03 -29.24 -0.46
C TYR A 59 9.47 -27.97 0.16
N ASP A 60 9.76 -27.76 1.43
CA ASP A 60 9.47 -26.52 2.14
C ASP A 60 10.68 -25.58 2.02
N LEU A 61 10.46 -24.40 1.43
CA LEU A 61 11.51 -23.43 1.17
C LEU A 61 11.38 -22.27 2.15
N ALA A 62 12.44 -22.06 2.94
CA ALA A 62 12.62 -20.88 3.76
C ALA A 62 13.52 -19.86 3.05
N SER A 63 13.43 -18.60 3.46
CA SER A 63 14.22 -17.51 2.90
C SER A 63 14.43 -16.44 3.98
N ASN A 64 15.46 -15.60 3.82
CA ASN A 64 15.61 -14.40 4.64
C ASN A 64 14.62 -13.30 4.24
N TYR A 65 14.09 -13.36 3.03
CA TYR A 65 13.15 -12.38 2.46
C TYR A 65 12.04 -13.06 1.68
N ALA A 66 10.83 -12.51 1.76
CA ALA A 66 9.68 -13.00 1.02
C ALA A 66 8.76 -11.86 0.57
N LEU A 67 7.97 -12.13 -0.46
CA LEU A 67 6.99 -11.18 -1.01
C LEU A 67 5.67 -11.33 -0.25
N HIS A 68 5.21 -10.29 0.43
CA HIS A 68 3.92 -10.30 1.10
C HIS A 68 2.98 -9.25 0.52
N SER A 69 1.69 -9.59 0.53
CA SER A 69 0.61 -8.72 0.10
C SER A 69 -0.37 -8.49 1.26
N GLY A 70 -0.71 -7.24 1.52
CA GLY A 70 -1.65 -6.85 2.56
C GLY A 70 -1.59 -5.37 2.89
N THR A 71 -2.64 -4.84 3.51
CA THR A 71 -2.61 -3.50 4.14
C THR A 71 -1.59 -3.45 5.28
N SER A 72 -1.25 -4.61 5.88
CA SER A 72 -0.12 -4.77 6.79
C SER A 72 1.23 -4.41 6.17
N MET A 73 1.37 -4.46 4.84
CA MET A 73 2.58 -4.03 4.12
C MET A 73 2.50 -2.56 3.68
N SER A 74 1.30 -2.03 3.43
CA SER A 74 1.10 -0.58 3.21
C SER A 74 1.36 0.25 4.47
N THR A 75 0.92 -0.24 5.63
CA THR A 75 1.02 0.46 6.92
C THR A 75 2.46 0.88 7.28
N PRO A 76 3.48 0.00 7.22
CA PRO A 76 4.86 0.38 7.56
C PRO A 76 5.46 1.42 6.60
N HIS A 77 5.05 1.46 5.32
CA HIS A 77 5.46 2.52 4.41
C HIS A 77 4.97 3.90 4.89
N VAL A 78 3.69 4.01 5.22
CA VAL A 78 3.10 5.27 5.73
C VAL A 78 3.69 5.64 7.10
N ALA A 79 3.89 4.66 7.98
CA ALA A 79 4.51 4.89 9.28
C ALA A 79 5.95 5.41 9.14
N GLY A 80 6.73 4.85 8.20
CA GLY A 80 8.08 5.31 7.89
C GLY A 80 8.11 6.75 7.40
N VAL A 81 7.25 7.12 6.44
CA VAL A 81 7.15 8.51 5.97
C VAL A 81 6.71 9.45 7.10
N GLY A 82 5.74 9.04 7.92
CA GLY A 82 5.32 9.81 9.09
C GLY A 82 6.44 10.04 10.10
N ALA A 83 7.29 9.02 10.34
CA ALA A 83 8.45 9.13 11.20
C ALA A 83 9.52 10.09 10.63
N LEU A 84 9.78 10.03 9.32
CA LEU A 84 10.69 10.96 8.65
C LEU A 84 10.18 12.40 8.74
N LEU A 85 8.89 12.63 8.51
CA LEU A 85 8.28 13.95 8.68
C LEU A 85 8.41 14.44 10.13
N LYS A 86 8.21 13.56 11.13
CA LYS A 86 8.41 13.93 12.54
C LYS A 86 9.87 14.24 12.87
N ALA A 87 10.82 13.55 12.25
CA ALA A 87 12.25 13.80 12.45
C ALA A 87 12.68 15.16 11.87
N ILE A 88 12.13 15.54 10.71
CA ILE A 88 12.42 16.83 10.04
C ILE A 88 11.64 17.99 10.67
N HIS A 89 10.43 17.72 11.17
CA HIS A 89 9.55 18.68 11.84
C HIS A 89 9.17 18.20 13.26
N PRO A 90 10.08 18.27 14.24
CA PRO A 90 9.84 17.76 15.61
C PRO A 90 8.67 18.44 16.32
N GLU A 91 8.31 19.65 15.94
CA GLU A 91 7.19 20.43 16.48
C GLU A 91 5.83 20.04 15.90
N TRP A 92 5.79 19.36 14.75
CA TRP A 92 4.52 18.99 14.12
C TRP A 92 3.74 18.00 14.98
N SER A 93 2.44 18.27 15.12
CA SER A 93 1.50 17.34 15.75
C SER A 93 1.25 16.13 14.83
N PRO A 94 0.76 14.99 15.37
CA PRO A 94 0.35 13.86 14.54
C PRO A 94 -0.69 14.25 13.47
N ALA A 95 -1.57 15.20 13.78
CA ALA A 95 -2.57 15.72 12.85
C ALA A 95 -1.91 16.52 11.71
N ALA A 96 -0.89 17.32 12.00
CA ALA A 96 -0.13 18.05 10.98
C ALA A 96 0.62 17.09 10.04
N ILE A 97 1.26 16.05 10.58
CA ILE A 97 1.93 15.01 9.78
C ILE A 97 0.94 14.26 8.88
N ARG A 98 -0.20 13.82 9.45
CA ARG A 98 -1.28 13.20 8.66
C ARG A 98 -1.78 14.14 7.58
N SER A 99 -1.99 15.42 7.91
CA SER A 99 -2.46 16.42 6.95
C SER A 99 -1.46 16.60 5.82
N ALA A 100 -0.17 16.74 6.13
CA ALA A 100 0.88 16.92 5.13
C ALA A 100 0.90 15.74 4.16
N MET A 101 0.88 14.49 4.65
CA MET A 101 0.84 13.31 3.79
C MET A 101 -0.42 13.24 2.92
N MET A 102 -1.58 13.62 3.47
CA MET A 102 -2.84 13.58 2.73
C MET A 102 -2.93 14.67 1.66
N THR A 103 -2.55 15.90 1.97
CA THR A 103 -2.73 17.04 1.05
C THR A 103 -1.69 17.09 -0.05
N THR A 104 -0.60 16.33 0.06
CA THR A 104 0.43 16.17 -0.99
C THR A 104 0.31 14.85 -1.77
N ALA A 105 -0.63 13.99 -1.41
CA ALA A 105 -0.89 12.74 -2.11
C ALA A 105 -1.42 12.99 -3.54
N TYR A 106 -1.17 12.04 -4.44
CA TYR A 106 -1.64 12.10 -5.83
C TYR A 106 -2.69 11.03 -6.13
N VAL A 107 -3.57 11.28 -7.11
CA VAL A 107 -4.72 10.40 -7.42
C VAL A 107 -4.66 9.74 -8.79
N LYS A 108 -3.61 10.02 -9.57
CA LYS A 108 -3.45 9.55 -10.95
C LYS A 108 -2.40 8.44 -11.04
N ASP A 109 -2.72 7.39 -11.79
CA ASP A 109 -1.76 6.35 -12.15
C ASP A 109 -0.74 6.81 -13.20
N ASN A 110 0.21 5.94 -13.51
CA ASN A 110 1.24 6.16 -14.54
C ASN A 110 0.70 6.15 -16.00
N THR A 111 -0.62 6.15 -16.19
CA THR A 111 -1.32 6.44 -17.45
C THR A 111 -2.03 7.80 -17.45
N GLY A 112 -1.94 8.55 -16.34
CA GLY A 112 -2.58 9.85 -16.16
C GLY A 112 -4.06 9.77 -15.78
N LYS A 113 -4.59 8.58 -15.49
CA LYS A 113 -6.00 8.36 -15.14
C LYS A 113 -6.16 8.14 -13.65
N ILE A 114 -7.36 8.35 -13.11
CA ILE A 114 -7.65 8.00 -11.71
C ILE A 114 -7.41 6.50 -11.49
N PHE A 115 -6.89 6.14 -10.31
CA PHE A 115 -6.59 4.76 -9.93
C PHE A 115 -7.75 3.81 -10.23
N LYS A 116 -7.45 2.64 -10.77
CA LYS A 116 -8.44 1.57 -10.92
C LYS A 116 -8.51 0.70 -9.68
N SER A 117 -9.72 0.23 -9.38
CA SER A 117 -9.93 -0.81 -8.38
C SER A 117 -9.76 -2.17 -9.04
N GLN A 118 -8.90 -3.04 -8.51
CA GLN A 118 -8.78 -4.42 -9.00
C GLN A 118 -10.05 -5.24 -8.77
N LEU A 119 -10.91 -4.83 -7.84
CA LEU A 119 -12.17 -5.51 -7.55
C LEU A 119 -13.23 -5.27 -8.64
N THR A 120 -13.34 -4.03 -9.12
CA THR A 120 -14.42 -3.61 -10.02
C THR A 120 -13.93 -3.27 -11.44
N ASN A 121 -12.61 -3.10 -11.61
CA ASN A 121 -11.95 -2.63 -12.83
C ASN A 121 -12.39 -1.22 -13.31
N PHE A 122 -13.17 -0.50 -12.49
CA PHE A 122 -13.56 0.88 -12.72
C PHE A 122 -12.64 1.87 -12.00
N SER A 123 -12.77 3.15 -12.35
CA SER A 123 -12.14 4.25 -11.63
C SER A 123 -12.55 4.20 -10.15
N SER A 124 -11.57 4.39 -9.29
CA SER A 124 -11.75 4.37 -7.84
C SER A 124 -12.22 5.73 -7.34
N SER A 125 -12.74 5.74 -6.12
CA SER A 125 -13.22 6.89 -5.39
C SER A 125 -12.36 7.15 -4.14
N PRO A 126 -12.53 8.29 -3.47
CA PRO A 126 -11.89 8.51 -2.16
C PRO A 126 -12.24 7.46 -1.10
N LEU A 127 -13.35 6.72 -1.22
CA LEU A 127 -13.67 5.59 -0.32
C LEU A 127 -12.73 4.39 -0.52
N ASP A 128 -11.93 4.41 -1.57
CA ASP A 128 -10.98 3.36 -1.92
C ASP A 128 -9.53 3.72 -1.57
N PHE A 129 -9.15 4.98 -1.78
CA PHE A 129 -7.75 5.44 -1.63
C PHE A 129 -7.56 6.63 -0.70
N GLY A 130 -8.63 7.17 -0.11
CA GLY A 130 -8.57 8.36 0.70
C GLY A 130 -8.15 9.58 -0.11
N ALA A 131 -7.10 10.26 0.34
CA ALA A 131 -6.53 11.42 -0.34
C ALA A 131 -5.73 11.05 -1.61
N GLY A 132 -5.23 9.82 -1.70
CA GLY A 132 -4.42 9.38 -2.85
C GLY A 132 -3.22 8.55 -2.43
N HIS A 133 -2.36 8.22 -3.39
CA HIS A 133 -1.07 7.56 -3.14
C HIS A 133 -0.09 8.54 -2.52
N ILE A 134 0.62 8.10 -1.48
CA ILE A 134 1.69 8.85 -0.83
C ILE A 134 2.79 9.25 -1.83
N ASN A 135 3.33 10.46 -1.70
CA ASN A 135 4.32 11.08 -2.59
C ASN A 135 5.68 11.19 -1.90
#